data_AF-A0A955XFS8-F1
#
_entry.id   AF-A0A955XFS8-F1
#
_cell.length_a   1.000
_cell.length_b   1.000
_cell.length_c   1.000
_cell.angle_alpha   90.00
_cell.angle_beta   90.00
_cell.angle_gamma   90.00
#
_symmetry.space_group_name_H-M   'P 1'
#
loop_
_entity.id
_entity.type
_entity.pdbx_description
1 polymer ?
#
loop_
_entity_poly.entity_id
_entity_poly.type
_entity_poly.pdbx_seq_one_letter_code
_entity_poly.pdbx_strand_id
1 'polypeptide(L)'
;FVVPDDVRGSWRRTADRGRATHAAWRTRLEASAQRADFEQASRGDLLDAAHEALAEVRAAFIEGEVELASRQASQKVLERLVPAQPGLVGGSADLTGSNGTRTSTQRAVEAGDFGGDYVNYGIREHAMGAVMNGLALHRGLIPYGGTFLVFSDYARPSIRLSALMGQRVVYVLT
;
A
#
# COMPACT_ATOMS: atom_id res chain seq x y z
N PHE A 1 -1.26 36.40 -20.96
CA PHE A 1 -0.71 35.03 -20.99
C PHE A 1 -0.46 34.57 -22.44
N VAL A 2 0.49 35.16 -23.15
CA VAL A 2 0.88 34.71 -24.50
C VAL A 2 2.06 33.75 -24.36
N VAL A 3 1.95 32.54 -24.92
CA VAL A 3 3.05 31.56 -24.99
C VAL A 3 3.58 31.54 -26.42
N PRO A 4 4.84 31.98 -26.65
CA PRO A 4 5.49 31.95 -27.97
C PRO A 4 5.46 30.57 -28.63
N ASP A 5 5.38 30.53 -29.95
CA ASP A 5 5.18 29.29 -30.71
C ASP A 5 6.40 28.38 -30.69
N ASP A 6 7.60 28.94 -30.63
CA ASP A 6 8.87 28.21 -30.46
C ASP A 6 8.91 27.48 -29.10
N VAL A 7 8.51 28.17 -28.02
CA VAL A 7 8.40 27.60 -26.66
C VAL A 7 7.35 26.50 -26.64
N ARG A 8 6.15 26.77 -27.17
CA ARG A 8 5.06 25.78 -27.29
C ARG A 8 5.49 24.56 -28.09
N GLY A 9 6.16 24.77 -29.22
CA GLY A 9 6.70 23.72 -30.07
C GLY A 9 7.73 22.88 -29.34
N SER A 10 8.63 23.50 -28.58
CA SER A 10 9.62 22.79 -27.76
C SER A 10 8.98 21.91 -26.69
N TRP A 11 7.99 22.43 -25.96
CA TRP A 11 7.26 21.65 -24.96
C TRP A 11 6.48 20.48 -25.55
N ARG A 12 5.85 20.67 -26.72
CA ARG A 12 5.10 19.60 -27.41
C ARG A 12 6.00 18.43 -27.83
N ARG A 13 7.23 18.69 -28.28
CA ARG A 13 8.19 17.62 -28.63
C ARG A 13 8.49 16.67 -27.46
N THR A 14 8.38 17.12 -26.22
CA THR A 14 8.52 16.25 -25.04
C THR A 14 7.44 15.18 -24.98
N ALA A 15 6.19 15.50 -25.36
CA ALA A 15 5.11 14.53 -25.45
C ALA A 15 5.35 13.51 -26.58
N ASP A 16 5.96 13.94 -27.68
CA ASP A 16 6.28 13.08 -28.82
C ASP A 16 7.29 11.98 -28.43
N ARG A 17 8.31 12.34 -27.62
CA ARG A 17 9.28 11.39 -27.08
C ARG A 17 8.63 10.28 -26.24
N GLY A 18 7.58 10.61 -25.48
CA GLY A 18 6.89 9.65 -24.63
C GLY A 18 6.00 8.65 -25.37
N ARG A 19 5.52 9.00 -26.59
CA ARG A 19 4.55 8.17 -27.32
C ARG A 19 5.09 6.79 -27.68
N ALA A 20 6.31 6.73 -28.23
CA ALA A 20 6.91 5.45 -28.63
C ALA A 20 7.14 4.53 -27.42
N THR A 21 7.66 5.08 -26.31
CA THR A 21 7.90 4.33 -25.07
C THR A 21 6.59 3.80 -24.47
N HIS A 22 5.56 4.64 -24.40
CA HIS A 22 4.25 4.23 -23.89
C HIS A 22 3.58 3.17 -24.77
N ALA A 23 3.63 3.32 -26.10
CA ALA A 23 3.11 2.32 -27.03
C ALA A 23 3.81 0.97 -26.85
N ALA A 24 5.15 0.98 -26.78
CA ALA A 24 5.92 -0.24 -26.53
C ALA A 24 5.59 -0.89 -25.18
N TRP A 25 5.40 -0.09 -24.12
CA TRP A 25 4.97 -0.59 -22.82
C TRP A 25 3.57 -1.20 -22.88
N ARG A 26 2.63 -0.55 -23.55
CA ARG A 26 1.26 -1.07 -23.75
C ARG A 26 1.26 -2.40 -24.47
N THR A 27 2.01 -2.55 -25.56
CA THR A 27 2.12 -3.83 -26.28
C THR A 27 2.65 -4.94 -25.37
N ARG A 28 3.64 -4.66 -24.51
CA ARG A 28 4.14 -5.64 -23.53
C ARG A 28 3.09 -6.01 -22.48
N LEU A 29 2.32 -5.04 -21.99
CA LEU A 29 1.25 -5.30 -21.04
C LEU A 29 0.11 -6.11 -21.68
N GLU A 30 -0.30 -5.76 -22.90
CA GLU A 30 -1.36 -6.44 -23.65
C GLU A 30 -1.01 -7.92 -23.92
N ALA A 31 0.27 -8.23 -24.11
CA ALA A 31 0.78 -9.58 -24.31
C ALA A 31 1.12 -10.34 -23.00
N SER A 32 1.04 -9.70 -21.83
CA SER A 32 1.43 -10.31 -20.56
C SER A 32 0.34 -11.22 -19.99
N ALA A 33 0.73 -12.39 -19.49
CA ALA A 33 -0.17 -13.27 -18.74
C ALA A 33 -0.66 -12.62 -17.42
N GLN A 34 0.08 -11.66 -16.88
CA GLN A 34 -0.24 -10.97 -15.63
C GLN A 34 -1.04 -9.67 -15.83
N ARG A 35 -1.56 -9.42 -17.04
CA ARG A 35 -2.27 -8.19 -17.36
C ARG A 35 -3.45 -7.93 -16.43
N ALA A 36 -4.29 -8.95 -16.20
CA ALA A 36 -5.48 -8.82 -15.37
C ALA A 36 -5.11 -8.44 -13.94
N ASP A 37 -4.14 -9.14 -13.35
CA ASP A 37 -3.62 -8.88 -12.00
C ASP A 37 -3.05 -7.46 -11.90
N PHE A 38 -2.25 -7.04 -12.87
CA PHE A 38 -1.67 -5.70 -12.91
C PHE A 38 -2.74 -4.61 -13.00
N GLU A 39 -3.72 -4.76 -13.88
CA GLU A 39 -4.81 -3.78 -14.06
C GLU A 39 -5.70 -3.71 -12.82
N GLN A 40 -6.01 -4.85 -12.20
CA GLN A 40 -6.79 -4.92 -10.96
C GLN A 40 -6.06 -4.27 -9.79
N ALA A 41 -4.78 -4.63 -9.57
CA ALA A 41 -3.95 -4.00 -8.56
C ALA A 41 -3.84 -2.48 -8.78
N SER A 42 -3.69 -2.06 -10.04
CA SER A 42 -3.58 -0.63 -10.41
C SER A 42 -4.85 0.17 -10.12
N ARG A 43 -6.03 -0.47 -10.09
CA ARG A 43 -7.29 0.17 -9.65
C ARG A 43 -7.40 0.26 -8.13
N GLY A 44 -6.68 -0.60 -7.40
CA GLY A 44 -6.74 -0.67 -5.93
C GLY A 44 -7.96 -1.42 -5.40
N ASP A 45 -8.59 -2.24 -6.27
CA ASP A 45 -9.75 -3.06 -5.93
C ASP A 45 -9.35 -4.18 -4.96
N LEU A 46 -10.25 -4.53 -4.04
CA LEU A 46 -10.10 -5.75 -3.25
C LEU A 46 -10.46 -6.96 -4.12
N LEU A 47 -9.73 -8.06 -3.94
CA LEU A 47 -10.06 -9.34 -4.55
C LEU A 47 -11.28 -9.95 -3.85
N ASP A 48 -12.05 -10.78 -4.56
CA ASP A 48 -13.16 -11.54 -3.95
C ASP A 48 -12.66 -12.40 -2.78
N ALA A 49 -11.49 -13.02 -2.94
CA ALA A 49 -10.82 -13.76 -1.87
C ALA A 49 -10.56 -12.91 -0.62
N ALA A 50 -10.26 -11.61 -0.78
CA ALA A 50 -10.09 -10.70 0.35
C ALA A 50 -11.42 -10.42 1.06
N HIS A 51 -12.51 -10.29 0.31
CA HIS A 51 -13.86 -10.17 0.88
C HIS A 51 -14.29 -11.43 1.65
N GLU A 52 -14.03 -12.61 1.09
CA GLU A 52 -14.29 -13.90 1.73
C GLU A 52 -13.48 -14.05 3.02
N ALA A 53 -12.18 -13.77 2.98
CA ALA A 53 -11.30 -13.84 4.15
C ALA A 53 -11.78 -12.92 5.28
N LEU A 54 -12.26 -11.71 4.97
CA LEU A 54 -12.84 -10.80 5.96
C LEU A 54 -14.16 -11.31 6.54
N ALA A 55 -15.01 -11.93 5.72
CA ALA A 55 -16.27 -12.51 6.16
C ALA A 55 -16.04 -13.69 7.13
N GLU A 56 -15.06 -14.55 6.83
CA GLU A 56 -14.68 -15.68 7.68
C GLU A 56 -14.14 -15.21 9.04
N VAL A 57 -13.22 -14.24 9.07
CA VAL A 57 -12.68 -13.70 10.33
C VAL A 57 -13.79 -13.06 11.15
N ARG A 58 -14.69 -12.32 10.50
CA ARG A 58 -15.85 -11.71 11.16
C ARG A 58 -16.76 -12.77 11.79
N ALA A 59 -17.08 -13.85 11.08
CA ALA A 59 -17.89 -14.93 11.61
C ALA A 59 -17.22 -15.58 12.83
N ALA A 60 -15.92 -15.88 12.74
CA ALA A 60 -15.15 -16.46 13.84
C ALA A 60 -15.13 -15.55 15.10
N PHE A 61 -15.08 -14.23 14.94
CA PHE A 61 -15.19 -13.29 16.07
C PHE A 61 -16.59 -13.19 16.68
N ILE A 62 -17.64 -13.43 15.89
CA ILE A 62 -19.02 -13.43 16.41
C ILE A 62 -19.33 -14.72 17.15
N GLU A 63 -18.85 -15.85 16.63
CA GLU A 63 -19.10 -17.18 17.20
C GLU A 63 -18.22 -17.48 18.42
N GLY A 64 -17.00 -16.95 18.46
CA GLY A 64 -16.10 -17.10 19.59
C GLY A 64 -16.34 -16.04 20.67
N GLU A 65 -16.46 -16.45 21.93
CA GLU A 65 -16.17 -15.55 23.05
C GLU A 65 -14.67 -15.28 23.04
N VAL A 66 -14.24 -14.18 22.41
CA VAL A 66 -12.82 -13.84 22.32
C VAL A 66 -12.52 -12.63 23.20
N GLU A 67 -12.06 -12.87 24.43
CA GLU A 67 -11.39 -11.84 25.22
C GLU A 67 -10.02 -11.55 24.56
N LEU A 68 -10.00 -10.56 23.68
CA LEU A 68 -8.84 -10.25 22.84
C LEU A 68 -8.56 -8.75 22.84
N ALA A 69 -7.29 -8.38 23.00
CA ALA A 69 -6.89 -7.00 22.76
C ALA A 69 -7.12 -6.64 21.28
N SER A 70 -7.62 -5.44 21.01
CA SER A 70 -7.92 -4.99 19.63
C SER A 70 -6.71 -5.08 18.69
N ARG A 71 -5.48 -4.88 19.19
CA ARG A 71 -4.23 -5.11 18.44
C ARG A 71 -4.05 -6.57 17.99
N GLN A 72 -4.40 -7.53 18.83
CA GLN A 72 -4.32 -8.95 18.48
C GLN A 72 -5.46 -9.33 17.52
N ALA A 73 -6.64 -8.71 17.67
CA ALA A 73 -7.72 -8.84 16.69
C ALA A 73 -7.29 -8.32 15.31
N SER A 74 -6.63 -7.15 15.27
CA SER A 74 -6.07 -6.57 14.05
C SER A 74 -5.04 -7.51 13.39
N GLN A 75 -4.14 -8.11 14.18
CA GLN A 75 -3.19 -9.10 13.67
C GLN A 75 -3.90 -10.32 13.06
N LYS A 76 -4.92 -10.86 13.73
CA LYS A 76 -5.71 -11.98 13.20
C LYS A 76 -6.41 -11.66 11.87
N VAL A 77 -6.88 -10.42 11.71
CA VAL A 77 -7.42 -9.95 10.42
C VAL A 77 -6.32 -9.93 9.36
N LEU A 78 -5.14 -9.39 9.68
CA LEU A 78 -4.01 -9.35 8.74
C LEU A 78 -3.56 -10.74 8.29
N GLU A 79 -3.47 -11.72 9.21
CA GLU A 79 -3.10 -13.11 8.89
C GLU A 79 -3.98 -13.75 7.81
N ARG A 80 -5.25 -13.35 7.73
CA ARG A 80 -6.19 -13.84 6.71
C ARG A 80 -6.21 -12.95 5.47
N LEU A 81 -6.07 -11.64 5.65
CA LEU A 81 -6.19 -10.68 4.57
C LEU A 81 -4.94 -10.63 3.67
N VAL A 82 -3.73 -10.68 4.23
CA VAL A 82 -2.48 -10.61 3.46
C VAL A 82 -2.39 -11.68 2.36
N PRO A 83 -2.56 -12.99 2.65
CA PRO A 83 -2.49 -14.01 1.60
C PRO A 83 -3.63 -13.89 0.57
N ALA A 84 -4.76 -13.29 0.95
CA ALA A 84 -5.90 -13.08 0.06
C ALA A 84 -5.82 -11.79 -0.77
N GLN A 85 -4.91 -10.85 -0.44
CA GLN A 85 -4.71 -9.58 -1.13
C GLN A 85 -3.20 -9.32 -1.34
N PRO A 86 -2.59 -9.85 -2.42
CA PRO A 86 -1.14 -9.73 -2.65
C PRO A 86 -0.62 -8.29 -2.77
N GLY A 87 -1.48 -7.32 -3.10
CA GLY A 87 -1.12 -5.90 -3.14
C GLY A 87 -1.02 -5.22 -1.77
N LEU A 88 -1.27 -5.92 -0.66
CA LEU A 88 -1.23 -5.36 0.69
C LEU A 88 0.22 -5.34 1.21
N VAL A 89 0.79 -4.14 1.38
CA VAL A 89 2.18 -3.97 1.85
C VAL A 89 2.19 -3.43 3.27
N GLY A 90 2.78 -4.18 4.18
CA GLY A 90 2.81 -3.88 5.60
C GLY A 90 4.07 -3.22 6.09
N GLY A 91 4.06 -2.88 7.38
CA GLY A 91 5.27 -2.49 8.10
C GLY A 91 5.00 -1.92 9.48
N SER A 92 6.07 -1.57 10.18
CA SER A 92 5.99 -0.86 11.46
C SER A 92 7.21 0.01 11.69
N ALA A 93 7.01 1.10 12.43
CA ALA A 93 8.09 1.93 12.95
C ALA A 93 8.74 1.27 14.19
N ASP A 94 9.50 0.20 13.97
CA ASP A 94 10.24 -0.58 15.00
C ASP A 94 9.39 -1.22 16.11
N LEU A 95 8.07 -1.30 15.90
CA LEU A 95 7.11 -1.78 16.89
C LEU A 95 6.29 -2.97 16.38
N THR A 96 6.85 -3.78 15.47
CA THR A 96 6.15 -4.90 14.81
C THR A 96 5.43 -5.83 15.78
N GLY A 97 6.14 -6.34 16.80
CA GLY A 97 5.58 -7.26 17.79
C GLY A 97 4.55 -6.59 18.71
N SER A 98 4.77 -5.32 19.05
CA SER A 98 3.87 -4.55 19.90
C SER A 98 2.54 -4.23 19.20
N ASN A 99 2.61 -3.91 17.91
CA ASN A 99 1.47 -3.48 17.10
C ASN A 99 0.72 -4.65 16.45
N GLY A 100 1.35 -5.83 16.31
CA GLY A 100 0.75 -6.98 15.65
C GLY A 100 0.59 -6.80 14.14
N THR A 101 1.52 -6.11 13.49
CA THR A 101 1.38 -5.72 12.07
C THR A 101 1.96 -6.71 11.08
N ARG A 102 2.79 -7.67 11.51
CA ARG A 102 3.42 -8.66 10.62
C ARG A 102 2.70 -10.00 10.73
N THR A 103 2.40 -10.58 9.57
CA THR A 103 1.84 -11.93 9.49
C THR A 103 2.93 -12.99 9.39
N SER A 104 2.54 -14.24 9.60
CA SER A 104 3.40 -15.41 9.40
C SER A 104 3.91 -15.60 7.97
N THR A 105 3.17 -15.09 6.96
CA THR A 105 3.50 -15.24 5.53
C THR A 105 4.37 -14.11 4.98
N GLN A 106 4.46 -12.99 5.69
CA GLN A 106 5.12 -11.78 5.20
C GLN A 106 6.65 -11.83 5.26
N ARG A 107 7.27 -11.38 4.17
CA ARG A 107 8.73 -11.30 4.03
C ARG A 107 9.18 -9.84 4.04
N ALA A 108 10.31 -9.61 4.68
CA ALA A 108 10.88 -8.27 4.73
C ALA A 108 11.30 -7.82 3.33
N VAL A 109 11.11 -6.54 3.02
CA VAL A 109 11.74 -5.90 1.87
C VAL A 109 13.19 -5.62 2.23
N GLU A 110 14.11 -6.13 1.43
CA GLU A 110 15.55 -6.03 1.69
C GLU A 110 16.31 -5.51 0.47
N ALA A 111 17.48 -4.92 0.70
CA ALA A 111 18.33 -4.47 -0.39
C ALA A 111 18.79 -5.69 -1.21
N GLY A 112 18.44 -5.72 -2.50
CA GLY A 112 18.71 -6.86 -3.39
C GLY A 112 17.58 -7.89 -3.46
N ASP A 113 16.59 -7.83 -2.56
CA ASP A 113 15.33 -8.61 -2.65
C ASP A 113 14.12 -7.72 -2.35
N PHE A 114 13.56 -7.14 -3.41
CA PHE A 114 12.35 -6.32 -3.35
C PHE A 114 11.06 -7.14 -3.51
N GLY A 115 11.13 -8.47 -3.43
CA GLY A 115 9.96 -9.36 -3.48
C GLY A 115 9.24 -9.53 -2.14
N GLY A 116 9.71 -8.85 -1.09
CA GLY A 116 9.03 -8.76 0.21
C GLY A 116 7.82 -7.84 0.18
N ASP A 117 6.93 -8.02 1.15
CA ASP A 117 5.67 -7.28 1.33
C ASP A 117 5.60 -6.63 2.73
N TYR A 118 6.71 -6.62 3.47
CA TYR A 118 6.81 -6.01 4.79
C TYR A 118 8.00 -5.06 4.92
N VAL A 119 7.74 -3.80 5.22
CA VAL A 119 8.75 -2.74 5.33
C VAL A 119 9.11 -2.50 6.80
N ASN A 120 10.40 -2.66 7.13
CA ASN A 120 10.94 -2.28 8.43
C ASN A 120 11.34 -0.81 8.42
N TYR A 121 10.46 0.08 8.87
CA TYR A 121 10.68 1.53 8.78
C TYR A 121 11.73 2.06 9.78
N GLY A 122 11.98 1.34 10.87
CA GLY A 122 12.72 1.83 12.04
C GLY A 122 11.93 2.92 12.79
N ILE A 123 12.55 3.58 13.78
CA ILE A 123 11.90 4.66 14.58
C ILE A 123 11.79 5.95 13.73
N ARG A 124 10.88 5.94 12.74
CA ARG A 124 10.74 6.97 11.71
C ARG A 124 9.28 7.15 11.27
N GLU A 125 8.38 7.43 12.20
CA GLU A 125 6.93 7.52 11.97
C GLU A 125 6.57 8.53 10.87
N HIS A 126 7.23 9.68 10.85
CA HIS A 126 7.00 10.68 9.81
C HIS A 126 7.37 10.15 8.42
N ALA A 127 8.55 9.53 8.30
CA ALA A 127 8.99 8.95 7.03
C ALA A 127 8.13 7.75 6.62
N MET A 128 7.71 6.91 7.58
CA MET A 128 6.77 5.81 7.35
C MET A 128 5.48 6.34 6.68
N GLY A 129 4.85 7.37 7.26
CA GLY A 129 3.66 8.00 6.67
C GLY A 129 3.90 8.54 5.26
N ALA A 130 5.02 9.22 5.03
CA ALA A 130 5.37 9.76 3.71
C ALA A 130 5.64 8.68 2.67
N VAL A 131 6.34 7.60 3.05
CA VAL A 131 6.60 6.44 2.18
C VAL A 131 5.29 5.74 1.82
N MET A 132 4.41 5.50 2.78
CA MET A 132 3.10 4.91 2.51
C MET A 132 2.26 5.78 1.55
N ASN A 133 2.31 7.12 1.68
CA ASN A 133 1.69 8.00 0.69
C ASN A 133 2.26 7.80 -0.73
N GLY A 134 3.58 7.67 -0.85
CA GLY A 134 4.23 7.39 -2.13
C GLY A 134 3.82 6.04 -2.73
N LEU A 135 3.72 4.99 -1.90
CA LEU A 135 3.26 3.66 -2.31
C LEU A 135 1.81 3.70 -2.83
N ALA A 136 0.91 4.40 -2.12
CA ALA A 136 -0.47 4.56 -2.55
C ALA A 136 -0.58 5.35 -3.87
N LEU A 137 0.19 6.45 -4.01
CA LEU A 137 0.22 7.28 -5.22
C LEU A 137 0.76 6.52 -6.45
N HIS A 138 1.70 5.61 -6.25
CA HIS A 138 2.23 4.75 -7.30
C HIS A 138 1.14 3.82 -7.89
N ARG A 139 0.11 3.49 -7.09
CA ARG A 139 -0.91 2.46 -7.38
C ARG A 139 -0.32 1.06 -7.41
N GLY A 140 -1.19 0.05 -7.50
CA GLY A 140 -0.79 -1.35 -7.42
C GLY A 140 -0.72 -1.89 -6.00
N LEU A 141 -0.57 -1.01 -5.00
CA LEU A 141 -0.31 -1.37 -3.61
C LEU A 141 -1.30 -0.68 -2.66
N ILE A 142 -1.62 -1.38 -1.58
CA ILE A 142 -2.41 -0.88 -0.45
C ILE A 142 -1.48 -0.89 0.78
N PRO A 143 -0.88 0.25 1.14
CA PRO A 143 0.06 0.28 2.25
C PRO A 143 -0.64 0.35 3.61
N TYR A 144 -0.11 -0.38 4.57
CA TYR A 144 -0.40 -0.21 5.99
C TYR A 144 0.87 -0.14 6.83
N GLY A 145 0.79 0.56 7.96
CA GLY A 145 1.93 0.77 8.84
C GLY A 145 1.49 1.03 10.28
N GLY A 146 2.25 0.50 11.24
CA GLY A 146 1.93 0.66 12.66
C GLY A 146 2.98 1.36 13.50
N THR A 147 2.50 2.11 14.49
CA THR A 147 3.23 2.69 15.62
C THR A 147 2.25 2.82 16.80
N PHE A 148 2.72 3.23 17.98
CA PHE A 148 1.81 3.57 19.07
C PHE A 148 1.01 4.84 18.76
N LEU A 149 -0.25 4.89 19.19
CA LEU A 149 -1.14 6.02 18.93
C LEU A 149 -0.55 7.37 19.34
N VAL A 150 0.19 7.42 20.46
CA VAL A 150 0.85 8.64 20.94
C VAL A 150 1.91 9.18 19.96
N PHE A 151 2.55 8.31 19.17
CA PHE A 151 3.54 8.73 18.16
C PHE A 151 2.91 9.09 16.81
N SER A 152 1.59 9.02 16.69
CA SER A 152 0.90 9.58 15.51
C SER A 152 1.17 11.07 15.33
N ASP A 153 1.50 11.80 16.41
CA ASP A 153 1.92 13.20 16.32
C ASP A 153 3.21 13.39 15.50
N TYR A 154 4.14 12.44 15.53
CA TYR A 154 5.33 12.47 14.66
C TYR A 154 4.96 12.26 13.19
N ALA A 155 3.94 11.45 12.90
CA ALA A 155 3.46 11.18 11.54
C ALA A 155 2.40 12.18 11.03
N ARG A 156 1.94 13.10 11.87
CA ARG A 156 0.75 13.92 11.65
C ARG A 156 0.72 14.68 10.32
N PRO A 157 1.80 15.33 9.85
CA PRO A 157 1.80 15.99 8.56
C PRO A 157 1.57 15.00 7.40
N SER A 158 2.15 13.81 7.48
CA SER A 158 1.98 12.77 6.45
C SER A 158 0.58 12.16 6.46
N ILE A 159 0.00 11.92 7.64
CA ILE A 159 -1.41 11.49 7.77
C ILE A 159 -2.33 12.53 7.13
N ARG A 160 -2.08 13.82 7.40
CA ARG A 160 -2.84 14.93 6.80
C ARG A 160 -2.73 14.93 5.28
N LEU A 161 -1.56 14.66 4.72
CA LEU A 161 -1.37 14.54 3.27
C LEU A 161 -2.10 13.32 2.68
N SER A 162 -2.14 12.18 3.38
CA SER A 162 -2.94 11.02 2.96
C SER A 162 -4.39 11.42 2.71
N ALA A 163 -4.99 12.11 3.70
CA ALA A 163 -6.37 12.56 3.62
C ALA A 163 -6.59 13.60 2.52
N LEU A 164 -5.71 14.62 2.45
CA LEU A 164 -5.83 15.70 1.46
C LEU A 164 -5.73 15.19 0.02
N MET A 165 -4.88 14.19 -0.22
CA MET A 165 -4.67 13.58 -1.53
C MET A 165 -5.66 12.45 -1.85
N GLY A 166 -6.56 12.09 -0.92
CA GLY A 166 -7.48 10.97 -1.09
C GLY A 166 -6.80 9.61 -1.22
N GLN A 167 -5.67 9.40 -0.53
CA GLN A 167 -4.89 8.17 -0.63
C GLN A 167 -5.35 7.13 0.38
N ARG A 168 -5.47 5.87 -0.07
CA ARG A 168 -5.80 4.72 0.76
C ARG A 168 -4.55 4.24 1.53
N VAL A 169 -4.26 4.88 2.65
CA VAL A 169 -3.22 4.47 3.59
C VAL A 169 -3.88 3.99 4.89
N VAL A 170 -3.50 2.81 5.38
CA VAL A 170 -4.08 2.22 6.60
C VAL A 170 -3.11 2.34 7.77
N TYR A 171 -3.43 3.20 8.73
CA TYR A 171 -2.62 3.40 9.92
C TYR A 171 -3.09 2.47 11.05
N VAL A 172 -2.24 1.53 11.49
CA VAL A 172 -2.50 0.62 12.60
C VAL A 172 -1.91 1.22 13.88
N LEU A 173 -2.71 2.00 14.60
CA LEU A 173 -2.27 2.73 15.78
C LEU A 173 -2.74 2.02 17.05
N THR A 174 -1.81 1.39 17.78
CA THR A 174 -2.11 0.65 19.02
C THR A 174 -1.84 1.43 20.28
#